data_AF-A0A835MAV5-F1
#
_entry.id   AF-A0A835MAV5-F1
#
_cell.length_a   1.000
_cell.length_b   1.000
_cell.length_c   1.000
_cell.angle_alpha   90.00
_cell.angle_beta   90.00
_cell.angle_gamma   90.00
#
_symmetry.space_group_name_H-M   'P 1'
#
loop_
_entity.id
_entity.type
_entity.pdbx_description
1 polymer ?
#
loop_
_entity_poly.entity_id
_entity_poly.type
_entity_poly.pdbx_seq_one_letter_code
_entity_poly.pdbx_strand_id
1 'polypeptide(L)'
;MSSSKMTPYLNMFVFSNIGVVVADRLITKTILSVTRTRKLLNTIDFIIASFALMALPLFRTSDGVVFCSSVALGFLTLGRAGFAINHMDIAPRYAGILMGVSNTAGTLAGIVGVGLIGQLLEASKSTHSDLTSAESWKSICFILGYLCIFSSIVFLLFSTRERVFD
;
A
#
# COMPACT_ATOMS: atom_id res chain seq x y z
N MET A 1 -25.01 9.27 2.92
CA MET A 1 -24.22 8.06 2.56
C MET A 1 -23.26 8.22 1.38
N SER A 2 -23.39 9.22 0.49
CA SER A 2 -22.41 9.41 -0.61
C SER A 2 -21.08 10.03 -0.14
N SER A 3 -21.14 11.03 0.77
CA SER A 3 -19.95 11.77 1.22
C SER A 3 -18.91 10.91 1.95
N SER A 4 -19.34 9.93 2.75
CA SER A 4 -18.44 9.06 3.53
C SER A 4 -17.54 8.16 2.67
N LYS A 5 -17.91 7.93 1.41
CA LYS A 5 -17.10 7.15 0.46
C LYS A 5 -15.94 7.96 -0.15
N MET A 6 -16.03 9.30 -0.14
CA MET A 6 -15.00 10.19 -0.69
C MET A 6 -13.87 10.46 0.32
N THR A 7 -14.13 10.28 1.62
CA THR A 7 -13.16 10.48 2.71
C THR A 7 -11.82 9.76 2.49
N PRO A 8 -11.78 8.45 2.15
CA PRO A 8 -10.49 7.77 1.92
C PRO A 8 -9.72 8.35 0.73
N TYR A 9 -10.41 8.77 -0.34
CA TYR A 9 -9.75 9.36 -1.51
C TYR A 9 -9.23 10.77 -1.25
N LEU A 10 -9.96 11.57 -0.47
CA LEU A 10 -9.47 12.85 0.00
C LEU A 10 -8.25 12.66 0.90
N ASN A 11 -8.30 11.69 1.80
CA ASN A 11 -7.17 11.35 2.67
C ASN A 11 -5.94 10.91 1.86
N MET A 12 -6.16 10.09 0.83
CA MET A 12 -5.15 9.64 -0.13
C MET A 12 -4.45 10.83 -0.82
N PHE A 13 -5.21 11.83 -1.26
CA PHE A 13 -4.65 13.05 -1.84
C PHE A 13 -3.79 13.83 -0.84
N VAL A 14 -4.29 14.03 0.38
CA VAL A 14 -3.57 14.78 1.43
C VAL A 14 -2.27 14.06 1.83
N PHE A 15 -2.34 12.76 2.11
CA PHE A 15 -1.17 11.97 2.51
C PHE A 15 -0.14 11.83 1.40
N SER A 16 -0.56 11.76 0.14
CA SER A 16 0.36 11.76 -1.00
C SER A 16 1.19 13.05 -1.04
N ASN A 17 0.56 14.23 -0.90
CA ASN A 17 1.25 15.51 -0.87
C ASN A 17 2.19 15.63 0.35
N ILE A 18 1.72 15.21 1.53
CA ILE A 18 2.55 15.21 2.75
C ILE A 18 3.76 14.30 2.55
N GLY A 19 3.57 13.11 1.97
CA GLY A 19 4.66 12.17 1.69
C GLY A 19 5.76 12.76 0.82
N VAL A 20 5.40 13.51 -0.22
CA VAL A 20 6.36 14.23 -1.08
C VAL A 20 7.11 15.29 -0.27
N VAL A 21 6.40 16.16 0.44
CA VAL A 21 7.03 17.24 1.22
C VAL A 21 7.96 16.70 2.32
N VAL A 22 7.54 15.63 3.01
CA VAL A 22 8.35 14.95 4.03
C VAL A 22 9.59 14.36 3.37
N ALA A 23 9.45 13.62 2.26
CA ALA A 23 10.59 13.07 1.52
C ALA A 23 11.60 14.15 1.12
N ASP A 24 11.12 15.25 0.54
CA ASP A 24 11.97 16.35 0.09
C ASP A 24 12.69 17.01 1.27
N ARG A 25 11.98 17.28 2.38
CA ARG A 25 12.61 17.86 3.59
C ARG A 25 13.69 16.95 4.18
N LEU A 26 13.48 15.64 4.19
CA LEU A 26 14.45 14.65 4.67
C LEU A 26 15.71 14.62 3.79
N ILE A 27 15.55 14.80 2.49
CA ILE A 27 16.64 14.82 1.51
C ILE A 27 17.38 16.17 1.54
N THR A 28 16.67 17.30 1.47
CA THR A 28 17.25 18.65 1.42
C THR A 28 18.00 19.00 2.70
N LYS A 29 17.54 18.52 3.86
CA LYS A 29 18.27 18.70 5.13
C LYS A 29 19.46 17.75 5.30
N THR A 30 19.77 16.93 4.30
CA THR A 30 20.87 15.94 4.31
C THR A 30 20.85 14.97 5.50
N ILE A 31 19.68 14.78 6.13
CA ILE A 31 19.53 13.91 7.31
C ILE A 31 19.66 12.45 6.87
N LEU A 32 19.11 12.11 5.71
CA LEU A 32 19.12 10.77 5.13
C LEU A 32 19.40 10.81 3.63
N SER A 33 20.19 9.86 3.14
CA SER A 33 20.37 9.63 1.71
C SER A 33 19.03 9.30 1.05
N VAL A 34 18.83 9.73 -0.20
CA VAL A 34 17.62 9.50 -1.00
C VAL A 34 17.15 8.04 -0.92
N THR A 35 18.09 7.08 -1.00
CA THR A 35 17.81 5.64 -0.89
C THR A 35 17.20 5.26 0.46
N ARG A 36 17.79 5.73 1.55
CA ARG A 36 17.29 5.43 2.91
C ARG A 36 15.96 6.11 3.16
N THR A 37 15.77 7.35 2.69
CA THR A 37 14.49 8.06 2.79
C THR A 37 13.39 7.30 2.08
N ARG A 38 13.63 6.81 0.85
CA ARG A 38 12.61 6.01 0.14
C ARG A 38 12.34 4.66 0.78
N LYS A 39 13.38 3.95 1.26
CA LYS A 39 13.21 2.70 2.01
C LYS A 39 12.34 2.92 3.26
N LEU A 40 12.68 3.94 4.05
CA LEU A 40 11.93 4.27 5.27
C LEU A 40 10.48 4.62 4.97
N LEU A 41 10.21 5.48 3.99
CA LEU A 41 8.84 5.86 3.63
C LEU A 41 8.02 4.66 3.15
N ASN A 42 8.59 3.79 2.31
CA ASN A 42 7.90 2.60 1.82
C ASN A 42 7.66 1.58 2.95
N THR A 43 8.63 1.40 3.86
CA THR A 43 8.49 0.49 5.00
C THR A 43 7.46 0.99 6.01
N ILE A 44 7.49 2.28 6.37
CA ILE A 44 6.53 2.90 7.29
C ILE A 44 5.12 2.76 6.72
N ASP A 45 4.96 3.03 5.43
CA ASP A 45 3.69 2.83 4.73
C ASP A 45 3.19 1.38 4.89
N PHE A 46 3.92 0.39 4.36
CA PHE A 46 3.47 -1.00 4.36
C PHE A 46 3.19 -1.54 5.77
N ILE A 47 3.98 -1.12 6.76
CA ILE A 47 3.74 -1.50 8.17
C ILE A 47 2.43 -0.92 8.67
N ILE A 48 2.20 0.39 8.50
CA ILE A 48 0.99 1.04 9.00
C ILE A 48 -0.24 0.53 8.24
N ALA A 49 -0.15 0.34 6.92
CA ALA A 49 -1.21 -0.23 6.11
C ALA A 49 -1.55 -1.66 6.53
N SER A 50 -0.53 -2.48 6.85
CA SER A 50 -0.74 -3.85 7.35
C SER A 50 -1.49 -3.87 8.68
N PHE A 51 -1.04 -3.08 9.66
CA PHE A 51 -1.71 -2.98 10.95
C PHE A 51 -3.15 -2.44 10.82
N ALA A 52 -3.35 -1.44 9.95
CA ALA A 52 -4.68 -0.91 9.67
C ALA A 52 -5.58 -1.97 9.03
N LEU A 53 -5.11 -2.71 8.02
CA LEU A 53 -5.88 -3.79 7.40
C LEU A 53 -6.24 -4.90 8.41
N MET A 54 -5.30 -5.29 9.29
CA MET A 54 -5.56 -6.29 10.32
C MET A 54 -6.54 -5.80 11.40
N ALA A 55 -6.57 -4.49 11.68
CA ALA A 55 -7.49 -3.88 12.63
C ALA A 55 -8.89 -3.61 12.05
N LEU A 56 -9.02 -3.51 10.72
CA LEU A 56 -10.27 -3.26 10.00
C LEU A 56 -11.43 -4.19 10.43
N PRO A 57 -11.28 -5.53 10.53
CA PRO A 57 -12.36 -6.43 10.97
C PRO A 57 -12.74 -6.30 12.45
N LEU A 58 -11.95 -5.59 13.28
CA LEU A 58 -12.28 -5.36 14.69
C LEU A 58 -13.35 -4.28 14.87
N PHE A 59 -13.49 -3.37 13.90
CA PHE A 59 -14.48 -2.31 13.94
C PHE A 59 -15.83 -2.80 13.44
N ARG A 60 -16.84 -2.79 14.33
CA ARG A 60 -18.24 -3.11 13.99
C ARG A 60 -19.08 -1.88 13.61
N THR A 61 -18.54 -0.68 13.78
CA THR A 61 -19.19 0.58 13.42
C THR A 61 -18.77 1.03 12.02
N SER A 62 -19.74 1.54 11.24
CA SER A 62 -19.49 2.03 9.87
C SER A 62 -18.41 3.12 9.83
N ASP A 63 -18.40 4.02 10.81
CA ASP A 63 -17.43 5.11 10.89
C ASP A 63 -16.02 4.60 11.22
N GLY A 64 -15.91 3.58 12.07
CA GLY A 64 -14.63 2.95 12.42
C GLY A 64 -13.98 2.26 11.21
N VAL A 65 -14.78 1.55 10.40
CA VAL A 65 -14.29 0.90 9.17
C VAL A 65 -13.84 1.93 8.13
N VAL A 66 -14.60 3.02 7.96
CA VAL A 66 -14.22 4.10 7.02
C VAL A 66 -12.95 4.80 7.48
N PHE A 67 -12.82 5.09 8.78
CA PHE A 67 -11.61 5.70 9.33
C PHE A 67 -10.39 4.79 9.12
N CYS A 68 -10.50 3.51 9.50
CA CYS A 68 -9.42 2.54 9.38
C CYS A 68 -8.99 2.33 7.92
N SER A 69 -9.96 2.22 7.00
CA SER A 69 -9.70 2.13 5.56
C SER A 69 -9.05 3.39 5.00
N SER A 70 -9.46 4.57 5.48
CA SER A 70 -8.87 5.86 5.10
C SER A 70 -7.41 5.95 5.55
N VAL A 71 -7.10 5.51 6.77
CA VAL A 71 -5.73 5.43 7.29
C VAL A 71 -4.91 4.48 6.42
N ALA A 72 -5.38 3.24 6.19
CA ALA A 72 -4.66 2.27 5.36
C ALA A 72 -4.32 2.84 3.96
N LEU A 73 -5.32 3.40 3.27
CA LEU A 73 -5.15 3.96 1.91
C LEU A 73 -4.30 5.24 1.88
N GLY A 74 -4.39 6.07 2.93
CA GLY A 74 -3.59 7.28 3.07
C GLY A 74 -2.11 6.96 3.18
N PHE A 75 -1.75 6.01 4.05
CA PHE A 75 -0.37 5.56 4.17
C PHE A 75 0.11 4.87 2.88
N LEU A 76 -0.73 4.01 2.26
CA LEU A 76 -0.40 3.33 0.98
C LEU A 76 0.02 4.29 -0.14
N THR A 77 -0.46 5.53 -0.09
CA THR A 77 -0.08 6.55 -1.05
C THR A 77 1.09 7.42 -0.68
N LEU A 78 1.39 7.51 0.62
CA LEU A 78 2.63 8.08 1.11
C LEU A 78 3.82 7.26 0.59
N GLY A 79 3.74 5.93 0.60
CA GLY A 79 4.78 5.04 0.06
C GLY A 79 4.91 5.12 -1.47
N ARG A 80 3.79 5.19 -2.20
CA ARG A 80 3.79 5.35 -3.68
C ARG A 80 4.56 6.57 -4.16
N ALA A 81 4.52 7.68 -3.43
CA ALA A 81 5.31 8.87 -3.74
C ALA A 81 6.82 8.59 -3.77
N GLY A 82 7.30 7.63 -2.95
CA GLY A 82 8.69 7.19 -2.95
C GLY A 82 9.07 6.22 -4.06
N PHE A 83 8.16 5.32 -4.44
CA PHE A 83 8.38 4.31 -5.49
C PHE A 83 8.33 4.89 -6.91
N ALA A 84 7.36 5.77 -7.20
CA ALA A 84 7.23 6.37 -8.53
C ALA A 84 8.49 7.16 -8.93
N ILE A 85 9.08 7.90 -7.98
CA ILE A 85 10.30 8.68 -8.20
C ILE A 85 11.54 7.78 -8.28
N ASN A 86 11.50 6.56 -7.70
CA ASN A 86 12.61 5.61 -7.76
C ASN A 86 13.01 5.22 -9.20
N HIS A 87 12.05 5.18 -10.13
CA HIS A 87 12.31 4.81 -11.52
C HIS A 87 13.12 5.90 -12.24
N MET A 88 12.79 7.15 -11.96
CA MET A 88 13.50 8.32 -12.49
C MET A 88 14.92 8.42 -11.93
N ASP A 89 15.11 8.06 -10.66
CA ASP A 89 16.42 8.10 -10.02
C ASP A 89 17.37 6.98 -10.49
N ILE A 90 16.82 5.82 -10.88
CA ILE A 90 17.60 4.65 -11.36
C ILE A 90 17.94 4.77 -12.85
N ALA A 91 16.99 5.19 -13.69
CA ALA A 91 17.16 5.21 -15.14
C ALA A 91 16.40 6.39 -15.78
N PRO A 92 16.92 7.63 -15.73
CA PRO A 92 16.21 8.82 -16.17
C PRO A 92 15.80 8.77 -17.66
N ARG A 93 16.63 8.16 -18.54
CA ARG A 93 16.32 8.01 -19.97
C ARG A 93 15.25 6.96 -20.28
N TYR A 94 15.07 5.97 -19.40
CA TYR A 94 14.16 4.83 -19.59
C TYR A 94 13.05 4.76 -18.54
N ALA A 95 12.90 5.80 -17.71
CA ALA A 95 11.99 5.82 -16.57
C ALA A 95 10.53 5.54 -16.96
N GLY A 96 10.08 6.06 -18.11
CA GLY A 96 8.74 5.82 -18.62
C GLY A 96 8.47 4.35 -18.96
N ILE A 97 9.45 3.67 -19.58
CA ILE A 97 9.34 2.25 -19.93
C ILE A 97 9.36 1.41 -18.65
N LEU A 98 10.27 1.70 -17.72
CA LEU A 98 10.37 0.98 -16.45
C LEU A 98 9.08 1.12 -15.65
N MET A 99 8.52 2.34 -15.55
CA MET A 99 7.24 2.60 -14.90
C MET A 99 6.09 1.86 -15.58
N GLY A 100 6.06 1.82 -16.92
CA GLY A 100 5.05 1.09 -17.68
C GLY A 100 5.08 -0.41 -17.43
N VAL A 101 6.27 -1.02 -17.44
CA VAL A 101 6.47 -2.45 -17.14
C VAL A 101 6.02 -2.76 -15.70
N SER A 102 6.45 -1.96 -14.72
CA SER A 102 6.06 -2.14 -13.32
C SER A 102 4.54 -1.97 -13.11
N ASN A 103 3.90 -1.01 -13.76
CA ASN A 103 2.45 -0.83 -13.68
C ASN A 103 1.69 -1.99 -14.34
N THR A 104 2.19 -2.51 -15.45
CA THR A 104 1.60 -3.69 -16.12
C THR A 104 1.67 -4.92 -15.22
N ALA A 105 2.83 -5.17 -14.61
CA ALA A 105 3.00 -6.25 -13.63
C ALA A 105 2.08 -6.06 -12.42
N GLY A 106 1.96 -4.83 -11.90
CA GLY A 106 1.06 -4.50 -10.79
C GLY A 106 -0.42 -4.71 -11.14
N THR A 107 -0.82 -4.35 -12.36
CA THR A 107 -2.20 -4.54 -12.84
C THR A 107 -2.52 -6.01 -12.99
N LEU A 108 -1.61 -6.81 -13.56
CA LEU A 108 -1.78 -8.26 -13.68
C LEU A 108 -1.89 -8.93 -12.31
N ALA A 109 -1.03 -8.55 -11.35
CA ALA A 109 -1.12 -9.00 -9.97
C ALA A 109 -2.47 -8.62 -9.33
N GLY A 110 -3.00 -7.43 -9.64
CA GLY A 110 -4.33 -6.99 -9.22
C GLY A 110 -5.45 -7.88 -9.75
N ILE A 111 -5.43 -8.23 -11.03
CA ILE A 111 -6.43 -9.12 -11.66
C ILE A 111 -6.43 -10.49 -10.97
N VAL A 112 -5.25 -11.09 -10.80
CA VAL A 112 -5.11 -12.39 -10.13
C VAL A 112 -5.54 -12.29 -8.66
N GLY A 113 -5.14 -11.23 -7.96
CA GLY A 113 -5.49 -10.99 -6.56
C GLY A 113 -6.98 -10.90 -6.31
N VAL A 114 -7.72 -10.19 -7.18
CA VAL A 114 -9.19 -10.09 -7.07
C VAL A 114 -9.85 -11.47 -7.24
N GLY A 115 -9.38 -12.27 -8.21
CA GLY A 115 -9.87 -13.63 -8.42
C GLY A 115 -9.65 -14.53 -7.19
N LEU A 116 -8.44 -14.50 -6.62
CA LEU A 116 -8.09 -15.28 -5.43
C LEU A 116 -8.91 -14.87 -4.20
N ILE A 117 -9.09 -13.57 -3.96
CA ILE A 117 -9.92 -13.06 -2.85
C ILE A 117 -11.38 -13.52 -3.03
N GLY A 118 -11.90 -13.47 -4.26
CA GLY A 118 -13.25 -13.95 -4.57
C GLY A 118 -13.43 -15.45 -4.28
N GLN A 119 -12.49 -16.28 -4.70
CA GLN A 119 -12.51 -17.72 -4.39
C GLN A 119 -12.39 -18.01 -2.90
N LEU A 120 -11.53 -17.27 -2.19
CA LEU A 120 -11.36 -17.40 -0.75
C LEU A 120 -12.63 -17.00 0.02
N LEU A 121 -13.33 -15.97 -0.46
CA LEU A 121 -14.61 -15.53 0.11
C LEU A 121 -15.70 -16.59 -0.08
N GLU A 122 -15.81 -17.18 -1.28
CA GLU A 122 -16.78 -18.26 -1.55
C GLU A 122 -16.47 -19.54 -0.76
N ALA A 123 -15.19 -19.93 -0.62
CA ALA A 123 -14.78 -21.05 0.23
C ALA A 123 -15.08 -20.81 1.71
N SER A 124 -14.95 -19.57 2.19
CA SER A 124 -15.30 -19.20 3.57
C SER A 124 -16.80 -19.25 3.82
N LYS A 125 -17.61 -19.06 2.77
CA LYS A 125 -19.07 -19.08 2.82
C LYS A 125 -19.65 -20.50 2.88
N SER A 126 -18.95 -21.49 2.34
CA SER A 126 -19.39 -22.90 2.35
C SER A 126 -19.12 -23.64 3.68
N THR A 127 -18.16 -23.16 4.48
CA THR A 127 -17.72 -23.82 5.71
C THR A 127 -18.49 -23.35 6.97
N HIS A 128 -19.06 -22.14 6.96
CA HIS A 128 -19.80 -21.59 8.09
C HIS A 128 -21.18 -21.08 7.64
N SER A 129 -22.23 -21.85 7.89
CA SER A 129 -23.63 -21.50 7.57
C SER A 129 -24.21 -20.34 8.37
N ASP A 130 -23.48 -19.75 9.32
CA ASP A 130 -23.92 -18.60 10.13
C ASP A 130 -23.22 -17.30 9.68
N LEU A 131 -23.88 -16.63 8.74
CA LEU A 131 -23.50 -15.35 8.14
C LEU A 131 -23.66 -14.17 9.11
N THR A 132 -22.72 -13.98 10.04
CA THR A 132 -22.50 -12.64 10.63
C THR A 132 -21.20 -12.06 10.09
N SER A 133 -21.17 -11.87 8.76
CA SER A 133 -20.37 -10.99 7.87
C SER A 133 -19.01 -10.37 8.26
N ALA A 134 -18.39 -10.68 9.39
CA ALA A 134 -17.15 -10.08 9.89
C ALA A 134 -15.99 -11.09 9.95
N GLU A 135 -16.27 -12.35 10.30
CA GLU A 135 -15.20 -13.36 10.50
C GLU A 135 -14.57 -13.84 9.17
N SER A 136 -15.34 -13.97 8.09
CA SER A 136 -14.77 -14.30 6.76
C SER A 136 -13.87 -13.17 6.24
N TRP A 137 -14.27 -11.92 6.47
CA TRP A 137 -13.48 -10.75 6.10
C TRP A 137 -12.23 -10.58 6.96
N LYS A 138 -12.28 -11.03 8.21
CA LYS A 138 -11.11 -11.05 9.09
C LYS A 138 -10.00 -11.92 8.53
N SER A 139 -10.30 -13.15 8.07
CA SER A 139 -9.30 -14.03 7.45
C SER A 139 -8.62 -13.36 6.25
N ILE A 140 -9.40 -12.76 5.35
CA ILE A 140 -8.92 -12.05 4.17
C ILE A 140 -8.05 -10.84 4.57
N CYS A 141 -8.51 -10.02 5.52
CA CYS A 141 -7.79 -8.84 5.99
C CYS A 141 -6.44 -9.21 6.63
N PHE A 142 -6.39 -10.29 7.39
CA PHE A 142 -5.14 -10.81 7.97
C PHE A 142 -4.18 -11.31 6.88
N ILE A 143 -4.66 -12.06 5.88
CA ILE A 143 -3.83 -12.52 4.75
C ILE A 143 -3.24 -11.32 4.00
N LEU A 144 -4.05 -10.29 3.73
CA LEU A 144 -3.58 -9.04 3.10
C LEU A 144 -2.55 -8.30 3.96
N GLY A 145 -2.77 -8.26 5.28
CA GLY A 145 -1.82 -7.69 6.24
C GLY A 145 -0.47 -8.41 6.20
N TYR A 146 -0.45 -9.75 6.23
CA TYR A 146 0.77 -10.54 6.13
C TYR A 146 1.47 -10.36 4.78
N LEU A 147 0.70 -10.30 3.69
CA LEU A 147 1.25 -10.06 2.36
C LEU A 147 1.94 -8.70 2.28
N CYS A 148 1.35 -7.65 2.88
CA CYS A 148 1.95 -6.33 2.97
C CYS A 148 3.28 -6.32 3.76
N ILE A 149 3.33 -7.05 4.89
CA ILE A 149 4.57 -7.20 5.68
C ILE A 149 5.63 -7.93 4.86
N PHE A 150 5.26 -9.03 4.20
CA PHE A 150 6.17 -9.79 3.34
C PHE A 150 6.71 -8.92 2.20
N SER A 151 5.85 -8.17 1.52
CA SER A 151 6.27 -7.20 0.48
C SER A 151 7.23 -6.14 1.03
N SER A 152 7.00 -5.64 2.25
CA SER A 152 7.90 -4.68 2.90
C SER A 152 9.29 -5.27 3.17
N ILE A 153 9.35 -6.52 3.64
CA ILE A 153 10.61 -7.23 3.88
C ILE A 153 11.37 -7.45 2.57
N VAL A 154 10.69 -7.94 1.54
CA VAL A 154 11.28 -8.12 0.20
C VAL A 154 11.81 -6.78 -0.33
N PHE A 155 11.04 -5.71 -0.18
CA PHE A 155 11.48 -4.38 -0.61
C PHE A 155 12.71 -3.92 0.17
N LEU A 156 12.77 -4.12 1.49
CA LEU A 156 13.93 -3.74 2.30
C LEU A 156 15.20 -4.46 1.86
N LEU A 157 15.09 -5.76 1.57
CA LEU A 157 16.20 -6.62 1.16
C LEU A 157 16.71 -6.28 -0.25
N PHE A 158 15.81 -6.12 -1.22
CA PHE A 158 16.19 -6.00 -2.63
C PHE A 158 16.22 -4.56 -3.18
N SER A 159 15.62 -3.59 -2.48
CA SER A 159 15.63 -2.20 -2.96
C SER A 159 17.06 -1.65 -2.90
N THR A 160 17.58 -1.22 -4.03
CA THR A 160 18.86 -0.50 -4.17
C THR A 160 18.65 0.65 -5.14
N ARG A 161 19.44 1.72 -4.97
CA ARG A 161 19.39 2.94 -5.79
C ARG A 161 20.73 3.24 -6.47
N GLU A 162 21.56 2.22 -6.66
CA GLU A 162 22.76 2.37 -7.49
C GLU A 162 22.30 2.68 -8.92
N ARG A 163 22.88 3.74 -9.51
CA ARG A 163 22.67 4.05 -10.92
C ARG A 163 23.33 2.94 -11.73
N VAL A 164 22.52 2.11 -12.37
CA VAL A 164 23.02 1.00 -13.20
C VAL A 164 23.29 1.47 -14.64
N PHE A 165 22.70 2.60 -15.07
CA PHE A 165 22.84 3.12 -16.42
C PHE A 165 23.03 4.66 -16.41
N ASP A 166 24.00 5.15 -17.20
CA ASP A 166 24.20 6.56 -17.56
C ASP A 166 23.25 7.04 -18.68
#